data_AF-A0A1B4G754-F1
#
_entry.id   AF-A0A1B4G754-F1
#
_cell.length_a   1.000
_cell.length_b   1.000
_cell.length_c   1.000
_cell.angle_alpha   90.00
_cell.angle_beta   90.00
_cell.angle_gamma   90.00
#
_symmetry.space_group_name_H-M   'P 1'
#
loop_
_entity.id
_entity.type
_entity.pdbx_description
1 polymer ?
#
loop_
_entity_poly.entity_id
_entity_poly.type
_entity_poly.pdbx_seq_one_letter_code
_entity_poly.pdbx_strand_id
1 'polypeptide(L)'
;MQNLERASPSPCYEATIPVNSSPPFLTDTELRRIAEPLRQPAAIMRWFKRAGFEVKQKPNGMPLVSRVHFEQVMRGRQPSSVSDEADAETGSPNAAALLRRFARSNNRKVC
;
A
#
# COMPACT_ATOMS: atom_id res chain seq x y z
N MET A 1 -32.75 48.19 -22.61
CA MET A 1 -32.37 48.13 -21.19
C MET A 1 -32.52 46.69 -20.75
N GLN A 2 -31.38 46.01 -20.59
CA GLN A 2 -30.88 45.50 -19.30
C GLN A 2 -31.72 44.34 -18.77
N ASN A 3 -31.09 43.16 -18.73
CA ASN A 3 -31.20 42.10 -17.73
C ASN A 3 -31.07 40.72 -18.40
N LEU A 4 -29.83 40.30 -18.62
CA LEU A 4 -29.51 38.88 -18.72
C LEU A 4 -28.52 38.57 -17.61
N GLU A 5 -29.11 38.13 -16.50
CA GLU A 5 -28.46 37.61 -15.31
C GLU A 5 -27.47 36.51 -15.72
N ARG A 6 -26.19 36.85 -15.77
CA ARG A 6 -25.12 35.86 -15.85
C ARG A 6 -24.97 35.27 -14.46
N ALA A 7 -25.68 34.16 -14.22
CA ALA A 7 -25.38 33.27 -13.12
C ALA A 7 -23.87 32.97 -13.16
N SER A 8 -23.17 33.35 -12.07
CA SER A 8 -21.82 32.86 -11.82
C SER A 8 -21.87 31.33 -11.86
N PRO A 9 -21.04 30.65 -12.65
CA PRO A 9 -20.87 29.23 -12.45
C PRO A 9 -20.22 29.07 -11.07
N SER A 10 -21.00 28.59 -10.12
CA SER A 10 -20.50 28.06 -8.86
C SER A 10 -19.27 27.21 -9.17
N PRO A 11 -18.17 27.33 -8.40
CA PRO A 11 -17.07 26.40 -8.50
C PRO A 11 -17.60 25.04 -8.03
N CYS A 12 -18.07 24.27 -8.99
CA CYS A 12 -18.44 22.88 -8.83
C CYS A 12 -17.18 22.16 -8.40
N TYR A 13 -17.16 21.84 -7.10
CA TYR A 13 -16.35 20.84 -6.45
C TYR A 13 -14.89 20.76 -6.94
N GLU A 14 -13.96 21.21 -6.11
CA GLU A 14 -12.84 20.31 -5.87
C GLU A 14 -12.45 20.48 -4.42
N ALA A 15 -13.06 19.64 -3.59
CA ALA A 15 -12.50 19.35 -2.30
C ALA A 15 -11.03 19.03 -2.53
N THR A 16 -10.17 19.92 -2.05
CA THR A 16 -8.73 19.78 -2.06
C THR A 16 -8.37 18.51 -1.29
N ILE A 17 -8.31 17.38 -1.99
CA ILE A 17 -7.57 16.22 -1.51
C ILE A 17 -6.17 16.40 -2.10
N PRO A 18 -5.13 16.72 -1.31
CA PRO A 18 -3.77 16.63 -1.78
C PRO A 18 -3.46 15.13 -1.91
N VAL A 19 -3.94 14.53 -2.99
CA VAL A 19 -3.41 13.25 -3.45
C VAL A 19 -2.01 13.62 -3.91
N ASN A 20 -1.02 13.40 -3.06
CA ASN A 20 0.36 13.32 -3.49
C ASN A 20 0.38 12.23 -4.57
N SER A 21 0.26 12.64 -5.84
CA SER A 21 0.22 11.80 -7.05
C SER A 21 1.59 11.17 -7.32
N SER A 22 2.32 10.81 -6.28
CA SER A 22 3.51 10.00 -6.40
C SER A 22 3.09 8.59 -6.79
N PRO A 23 3.76 7.99 -7.79
CA PRO A 23 3.47 6.63 -8.16
C PRO A 23 3.63 5.71 -6.93
N PRO A 24 2.89 4.59 -6.90
CA PRO A 24 2.92 3.64 -5.77
C PRO A 24 4.29 2.97 -5.60
N PHE A 25 5.22 3.18 -6.53
CA PHE A 25 6.60 2.69 -6.53
C PHE A 25 7.60 3.85 -6.59
N LEU A 26 8.83 3.61 -6.12
CA LEU A 26 9.93 4.56 -6.29
C LEU A 26 10.34 4.66 -7.76
N THR A 27 10.44 5.90 -8.25
CA THR A 27 10.89 6.19 -9.61
C THR A 27 12.39 5.98 -9.74
N ASP A 28 12.88 5.80 -10.98
CA ASP A 28 14.30 5.54 -11.24
C ASP A 28 15.21 6.68 -10.76
N THR A 29 14.73 7.92 -10.83
CA THR A 29 15.47 9.11 -10.36
C THR A 29 15.60 9.12 -8.84
N GLU A 30 14.53 8.74 -8.13
CA GLU A 30 14.53 8.64 -6.67
C GLU A 30 15.44 7.52 -6.19
N LEU A 31 15.38 6.35 -6.84
CA LEU A 31 16.26 5.23 -6.52
C LEU A 31 17.74 5.58 -6.68
N ARG A 32 18.08 6.37 -7.72
CA ARG A 32 19.45 6.85 -7.93
C ARG A 32 19.89 7.88 -6.88
N ARG A 33 18.99 8.77 -6.45
CA ARG A 33 19.26 9.74 -5.37
C ARG A 33 19.51 9.04 -4.04
N ILE A 34 18.71 8.01 -3.73
CA ILE A 34 18.86 7.23 -2.49
C ILE A 34 20.19 6.46 -2.48
N ALA A 35 20.60 5.94 -3.63
CA ALA A 35 21.80 5.10 -3.75
C ALA A 35 23.08 5.88 -4.12
N GLU A 36 23.08 7.21 -4.09
CA GLU A 36 24.26 8.02 -4.41
C GLU A 36 25.43 7.66 -3.45
N PRO A 37 26.66 7.38 -3.93
CA PRO A 37 27.25 7.67 -5.26
C PRO A 37 27.12 6.56 -6.33
N LEU A 38 26.36 5.49 -6.10
CA LEU A 38 26.30 4.33 -6.99
C LEU A 38 25.60 4.68 -8.32
N ARG A 39 26.33 4.56 -9.44
CA ARG A 39 25.78 4.79 -10.80
C ARG A 39 25.32 3.52 -11.52
N GLN A 40 25.91 2.38 -11.19
CA GLN A 40 25.62 1.12 -11.86
C GLN A 40 24.29 0.52 -11.36
N PRO A 41 23.30 0.23 -12.25
CA PRO A 41 22.00 -0.31 -11.84
C PRO A 41 22.11 -1.61 -11.03
N ALA A 42 23.01 -2.50 -11.41
CA ALA A 42 23.27 -3.74 -10.68
C ALA A 42 23.83 -3.49 -9.27
N ALA A 43 24.66 -2.46 -9.09
CA ALA A 43 25.18 -2.09 -7.79
C ALA A 43 24.09 -1.48 -6.90
N ILE A 44 23.23 -0.62 -7.47
CA ILE A 44 22.05 -0.07 -6.81
C ILE A 44 21.14 -1.23 -6.33
N MET A 45 20.86 -2.21 -7.19
CA MET A 45 20.05 -3.39 -6.83
C MET A 45 20.67 -4.18 -5.67
N ARG A 46 21.98 -4.46 -5.71
CA ARG A 46 22.70 -5.15 -4.63
C ARG A 46 22.65 -4.39 -3.31
N TRP A 47 22.77 -3.06 -3.37
CA TRP A 47 22.69 -2.21 -2.20
C TRP A 47 21.29 -2.27 -1.57
N PHE A 48 20.22 -2.13 -2.37
CA PHE A 48 18.84 -2.21 -1.86
C PHE A 48 18.54 -3.57 -1.24
N LYS A 49 19.00 -4.68 -1.84
CA LYS A 49 18.87 -6.01 -1.24
C LYS A 49 19.61 -6.13 0.09
N ARG A 50 20.83 -5.61 0.18
CA ARG A 50 21.63 -5.62 1.41
C ARG A 50 21.03 -4.74 2.50
N ALA A 51 20.37 -3.65 2.13
CA ALA A 51 19.66 -2.76 3.05
C ALA A 51 18.34 -3.36 3.58
N GLY A 52 17.96 -4.57 3.14
CA GLY A 52 16.80 -5.30 3.65
C GLY A 52 15.47 -4.95 2.95
N PHE A 53 15.51 -4.25 1.82
CA PHE A 53 14.30 -3.98 1.05
C PHE A 53 13.90 -5.19 0.20
N GLU A 54 12.59 -5.45 0.14
CA GLU A 54 12.05 -6.38 -0.84
C GLU A 54 12.07 -5.74 -2.23
N VAL A 55 12.90 -6.29 -3.11
CA VAL A 55 13.24 -5.67 -4.40
C VAL A 55 13.03 -6.65 -5.52
N LYS A 56 12.14 -6.29 -6.46
CA LYS A 56 12.00 -6.98 -7.75
C LYS A 56 12.87 -6.30 -8.81
N GLN A 57 13.27 -7.02 -9.85
CA GLN A 57 14.08 -6.45 -10.93
C GLN A 57 13.19 -6.00 -12.09
N LYS A 58 13.33 -4.74 -12.52
CA LYS A 58 12.75 -4.25 -13.79
C LYS A 58 13.58 -4.72 -14.99
N PRO A 59 12.99 -4.76 -16.20
CA PRO A 59 13.73 -5.13 -17.42
C PRO A 59 14.91 -4.19 -17.73
N ASN A 60 14.89 -2.95 -17.23
CA ASN A 60 16.01 -2.00 -17.35
C ASN A 60 17.16 -2.27 -16.34
N GLY A 61 17.06 -3.31 -15.51
CA GLY A 61 18.05 -3.66 -14.49
C GLY A 61 17.97 -2.83 -13.20
N MET A 62 17.04 -1.88 -13.09
CA MET A 62 16.81 -1.10 -11.87
C MET A 62 15.95 -1.86 -10.85
N PRO A 63 16.14 -1.60 -9.56
CA PRO A 63 15.26 -2.16 -8.53
C PRO A 63 13.84 -1.58 -8.65
N LEU A 64 12.84 -2.42 -8.39
CA LEU A 64 11.44 -2.05 -8.21
C LEU A 64 11.11 -2.18 -6.73
N VAL A 65 10.80 -1.04 -6.12
CA VAL A 65 10.49 -0.94 -4.68
C VAL A 65 9.17 -0.19 -4.53
N SER A 66 8.24 -0.77 -3.76
CA SER A 66 7.01 -0.10 -3.37
C SER A 66 7.32 1.06 -2.43
N ARG A 67 6.70 2.22 -2.66
CA ARG A 67 6.89 3.39 -1.81
C ARG A 67 6.42 3.13 -0.38
N VAL A 68 5.28 2.45 -0.23
CA VAL A 68 4.72 2.08 1.08
C VAL A 68 5.69 1.19 1.86
N HIS A 69 6.29 0.20 1.18
CA HIS A 69 7.26 -0.69 1.81
C HIS A 69 8.53 0.05 2.22
N PHE A 70 9.05 0.93 1.35
CA PHE A 70 10.20 1.77 1.66
C PHE A 70 9.96 2.62 2.92
N GLU A 71 8.80 3.29 3.01
CA GLU A 71 8.46 4.10 4.18
C GLU A 71 8.33 3.27 5.46
N GLN A 72 7.78 2.06 5.39
CA GLN A 72 7.70 1.17 6.55
C GLN A 72 9.08 0.78 7.06
N VAL A 73 9.97 0.31 6.17
CA VAL A 73 11.35 -0.06 6.50
C VAL A 73 12.10 1.13 7.10
N MET A 74 11.98 2.32 6.49
CA MET A 74 12.66 3.53 6.95
C MET A 74 12.13 4.06 8.28
N ARG A 75 10.84 3.84 8.62
CA ARG A 75 10.28 4.17 9.94
C ARG A 75 10.70 3.18 11.04
N GLY A 76 11.63 2.27 10.75
CA GLY A 76 12.10 1.27 11.71
C GLY A 76 11.13 0.11 11.90
N ARG A 77 10.02 0.07 11.16
CA ARG A 77 9.19 -1.12 11.08
C ARG A 77 9.84 -2.04 10.07
N GLN A 78 10.71 -2.93 10.58
CA GLN A 78 11.22 -4.02 9.77
C GLN A 78 10.02 -4.70 9.12
N PRO A 79 9.99 -4.84 7.78
CA PRO A 79 9.04 -5.72 7.16
C PRO A 79 9.36 -7.07 7.78
N SER A 80 8.42 -7.62 8.55
CA SER A 80 8.52 -8.99 9.00
C SER A 80 8.79 -9.79 7.72
N SER A 81 10.02 -10.27 7.56
CA SER A 81 10.33 -11.30 6.59
C SER A 81 9.27 -12.35 6.86
N VAL A 82 8.36 -12.52 5.91
CA VAL A 82 7.34 -13.56 5.99
C VAL A 82 8.10 -14.87 5.84
N SER A 83 8.73 -15.29 6.93
CA SER A 83 8.70 -16.67 7.34
C SER A 83 7.22 -16.92 7.57
N ASP A 84 6.64 -17.79 6.75
CA ASP A 84 5.38 -18.45 7.07
C ASP A 84 5.54 -19.06 8.46
N GLU A 85 5.20 -18.33 9.52
CA GLU A 85 4.95 -18.84 10.87
C GLU A 85 4.45 -17.66 11.74
N ALA A 86 3.19 -17.79 12.16
CA ALA A 86 2.56 -17.18 13.34
C ALA A 86 2.37 -15.64 13.41
N ASP A 87 1.24 -15.17 12.86
CA ASP A 87 0.30 -14.39 13.68
C ASP A 87 -1.15 -14.64 13.22
N ALA A 88 -1.80 -15.57 13.91
CA ALA A 88 -3.13 -16.10 13.61
C ALA A 88 -4.24 -15.35 14.39
N GLU A 89 -4.16 -14.03 14.54
CA GLU A 89 -5.11 -13.26 15.39
C GLU A 89 -5.91 -12.17 14.66
N THR A 90 -5.84 -12.05 13.33
CA THR A 90 -6.73 -11.10 12.60
C THR A 90 -7.45 -11.66 11.38
N GLY A 91 -7.19 -12.92 11.00
CA GLY A 91 -7.77 -13.54 9.81
C GLY A 91 -8.75 -14.69 10.04
N SER A 92 -8.91 -15.16 11.28
CA SER A 92 -9.81 -16.28 11.55
C SER A 92 -11.23 -15.77 11.84
N PRO A 93 -12.24 -16.10 11.02
CA PRO A 93 -13.61 -15.72 11.32
C PRO A 93 -14.02 -16.32 12.66
N ASN A 94 -14.70 -15.54 13.51
CA ASN A 94 -15.09 -15.94 14.86
C ASN A 94 -15.87 -17.27 14.85
N ALA A 95 -15.17 -18.38 15.12
CA ALA A 95 -15.72 -19.73 15.06
C ALA A 95 -16.86 -19.91 16.08
N ALA A 96 -16.76 -19.26 17.24
CA ALA A 96 -17.81 -19.30 18.26
C ALA A 96 -19.11 -18.62 17.78
N ALA A 97 -19.00 -17.52 17.03
CA ALA A 97 -20.15 -16.86 16.42
C ALA A 97 -20.81 -17.73 15.34
N LEU A 98 -20.01 -18.46 14.56
CA LEU A 98 -20.49 -19.37 13.52
C LEU A 98 -21.28 -20.55 14.13
N LEU A 99 -20.76 -21.18 15.19
CA LEU A 99 -21.46 -22.27 15.89
C LEU A 99 -22.79 -21.82 16.49
N ARG A 100 -22.84 -20.62 17.10
CA ARG A 100 -24.08 -20.04 17.65
C ARG A 100 -25.17 -19.84 16.60
N ARG A 101 -24.81 -19.50 15.36
CA ARG A 101 -25.76 -19.29 14.26
C ARG A 101 -26.48 -20.58 13.87
N PHE A 102 -25.77 -21.71 13.82
CA PHE A 102 -26.34 -23.01 13.48
C PHE A 102 -27.08 -23.67 14.64
N ALA A 103 -26.67 -23.44 15.89
CA ALA A 103 -27.43 -23.89 17.06
C ALA A 103 -28.86 -23.31 17.09
N ARG A 104 -29.05 -22.07 16.59
CA ARG A 104 -30.35 -21.41 16.51
C ARG A 104 -31.31 -22.06 15.50
N SER A 105 -30.81 -22.74 14.45
CA SER A 105 -31.68 -23.36 13.43
C SER A 105 -32.23 -24.72 13.83
N ASN A 106 -31.58 -25.43 14.76
CA ASN A 106 -32.07 -26.75 15.22
C ASN A 106 -33.22 -26.66 16.23
N ASN A 107 -33.36 -25.54 16.94
CA ASN A 107 -34.45 -25.34 17.91
C ASN A 107 -35.76 -24.82 17.30
N ARG A 108 -35.86 -24.73 15.97
CA ARG A 108 -37.09 -24.31 15.27
C ARG A 108 -38.01 -25.49 14.89
N LYS A 109 -37.73 -26.70 15.38
CA LYS A 109 -38.59 -27.87 15.21
C LYS A 109 -39.09 -28.39 16.56
N VAL A 110 -39.96 -27.62 17.22
CA VAL A 110 -40.98 -28.13 18.13
C VAL A 110 -42.18 -27.18 18.04
N CYS A 111 -43.36 -27.76 17.87
CA CYS A 111 -44.69 -27.20 17.56
C CYS A 111 -44.98 -27.03 16.06
#